data_AF-A0A938SMK6-F1
#
_entry.id   AF-A0A938SMK6-F1
#
_cell.length_a   1.000
_cell.length_b   1.000
_cell.length_c   1.000
_cell.angle_alpha   90.00
_cell.angle_beta   90.00
_cell.angle_gamma   90.00
#
_symmetry.space_group_name_H-M   'P 1'
#
loop_
_entity.id
_entity.type
_entity.pdbx_description
1 polymer ?
#
loop_
_entity_poly.entity_id
_entity_poly.type
_entity_poly.pdbx_seq_one_letter_code
_entity_poly.pdbx_strand_id
1 'polypeptide(L)'
;MAKHITRHRKLTPEEAAKYRKIREEVELEKPEIIAKAQQARCESRRQQLAAVMQELKAAREAKGLSLADIYERTGMDRSALSKLENVANENPTIDTLLRYAEVVGKRLQIQVVDS
;
A
#
# COMPACT_ATOMS: atom_id res chain seq x y z
N MET A 1 -1.95 25.91 2.26
CA MET A 1 -3.21 25.94 1.47
C MET A 1 -3.01 26.84 0.26
N ALA A 2 -3.19 26.33 -0.96
CA ALA A 2 -3.07 27.16 -2.16
C ALA A 2 -4.25 28.14 -2.22
N LYS A 3 -3.98 29.45 -2.36
CA LYS A 3 -5.04 30.46 -2.53
C LYS A 3 -5.74 30.19 -3.87
N HIS A 4 -7.06 30.06 -3.84
CA HIS A 4 -7.86 29.95 -5.06
C HIS A 4 -7.89 31.31 -5.76
N ILE A 5 -7.05 31.48 -6.78
CA ILE A 5 -6.96 32.71 -7.56
C ILE A 5 -8.02 32.64 -8.66
N THR A 6 -9.02 33.53 -8.58
CA THR A 6 -10.08 33.64 -9.58
C THR A 6 -9.80 34.85 -10.47
N ARG A 7 -9.90 34.70 -11.79
CA ARG A 7 -9.68 35.82 -12.72
C ARG A 7 -10.87 36.77 -12.70
N HIS A 8 -10.60 38.08 -12.70
CA HIS A 8 -11.63 39.13 -12.73
C HIS A 8 -12.17 39.44 -14.14
N ARG A 9 -11.57 38.88 -15.20
CA ARG A 9 -12.00 39.07 -16.59
C ARG A 9 -12.00 37.77 -17.39
N LYS A 10 -12.76 37.74 -18.49
CA LYS A 10 -12.76 36.65 -19.46
C LYS A 10 -11.42 36.58 -20.22
N LEU A 11 -11.11 35.38 -20.69
CA LEU A 11 -9.97 35.11 -21.57
C LEU A 11 -10.19 35.74 -22.94
N THR A 12 -9.15 36.35 -23.49
CA THR A 12 -9.11 36.71 -24.92
C THR A 12 -9.01 35.44 -25.78
N PRO A 13 -9.33 35.52 -27.08
CA PRO A 13 -9.21 34.36 -27.98
C PRO A 13 -7.81 33.76 -28.03
N GLU A 14 -6.77 34.60 -28.02
CA GLU A 14 -5.36 34.18 -28.02
C GLU A 14 -4.97 33.47 -26.73
N GLU A 15 -5.33 34.04 -25.57
CA GLU A 15 -5.10 33.40 -24.26
C GLU A 15 -5.83 32.06 -24.18
N ALA A 16 -7.08 31.99 -24.67
CA ALA A 16 -7.84 30.76 -24.71
C ALA A 16 -7.16 29.70 -25.61
N ALA A 17 -6.62 30.10 -26.76
CA ALA A 17 -5.87 29.20 -27.65
C ALA A 17 -4.61 28.65 -26.97
N LYS A 18 -3.87 29.50 -26.26
CA LYS A 18 -2.70 29.11 -25.46
C LYS A 18 -3.07 28.06 -24.41
N TYR A 19 -4.12 28.29 -23.63
CA TYR A 19 -4.54 27.34 -22.59
C TYR A 19 -5.12 26.04 -23.16
N ARG A 20 -5.73 26.07 -24.36
CA ARG A 20 -6.15 24.83 -25.05
C ARG A 20 -4.95 23.94 -25.36
N LYS A 21 -3.89 24.49 -25.97
CA LYS A 21 -2.65 23.74 -26.24
C LYS A 21 -2.02 23.15 -24.98
N ILE A 22 -1.90 23.95 -23.93
CA ILE A 22 -1.35 23.47 -22.63
C ILE A 22 -2.21 22.32 -22.08
N ARG A 23 -3.55 22.41 -22.18
CA ARG A 23 -4.42 21.33 -21.70
C ARG A 23 -4.23 20.07 -22.53
N GLU A 24 -4.15 20.18 -23.85
CA GLU A 24 -3.91 19.04 -24.74
C GLU A 24 -2.59 18.33 -24.40
N GLU A 25 -1.50 19.07 -24.20
CA GLU A 25 -0.20 18.54 -23.75
C GLU A 25 -0.32 17.83 -22.40
N VAL A 26 -1.00 18.47 -21.43
CA VAL A 26 -1.22 17.89 -20.10
C VAL A 26 -2.10 16.64 -20.16
N GLU A 27 -3.12 16.58 -21.02
CA GLU A 27 -3.96 15.37 -21.17
C GLU A 27 -3.16 14.19 -21.72
N LEU A 28 -2.11 14.42 -22.50
CA LEU A 28 -1.21 13.36 -22.99
C LEU A 28 -0.33 12.81 -21.85
N GLU A 29 0.19 13.66 -20.97
CA GLU A 29 1.09 13.26 -19.88
C GLU A 29 0.37 12.74 -18.63
N LYS A 30 -0.85 13.22 -18.39
CA LYS A 30 -1.66 12.92 -17.18
C LYS A 30 -1.78 11.43 -16.86
N PRO A 31 -2.10 10.53 -17.81
CA PRO A 31 -2.28 9.11 -17.50
C PRO A 31 -1.03 8.48 -16.91
N GLU A 32 0.15 8.80 -17.45
CA GLU A 32 1.42 8.27 -16.95
C GLU A 32 1.74 8.80 -15.55
N ILE A 33 1.54 10.11 -15.32
CA ILE A 33 1.76 10.72 -14.01
C ILE A 33 0.84 10.09 -12.95
N ILE A 34 -0.43 9.89 -13.27
CA ILE A 34 -1.40 9.23 -12.38
C ILE A 34 -0.98 7.78 -12.11
N ALA A 35 -0.59 7.03 -13.13
CA ALA A 35 -0.15 5.64 -12.99
C ALA A 35 1.09 5.54 -12.08
N LYS A 36 2.10 6.39 -12.29
CA LYS A 36 3.30 6.46 -11.42
C LYS A 36 2.93 6.79 -9.98
N ALA A 37 2.05 7.76 -9.76
CA ALA A 37 1.61 8.12 -8.41
C ALA A 37 0.83 6.98 -7.73
N GLN A 38 -0.02 6.27 -8.48
CA GLN A 38 -0.73 5.08 -7.98
C GLN A 38 0.25 3.96 -7.64
N GLN A 39 1.21 3.69 -8.51
CA GLN A 39 2.25 2.68 -8.30
C GLN A 39 3.06 2.98 -7.03
N ALA A 40 3.57 4.20 -6.87
CA ALA A 40 4.33 4.60 -5.70
C ALA A 40 3.53 4.43 -4.40
N ARG A 41 2.22 4.76 -4.40
CA ARG A 41 1.34 4.53 -3.25
C ARG A 41 1.15 3.04 -2.95
N CYS A 42 0.97 2.22 -3.98
CA CYS A 42 0.85 0.76 -3.83
C CYS A 42 2.15 0.17 -3.26
N GLU A 43 3.30 0.62 -3.74
CA GLU A 43 4.62 0.18 -3.25
C GLU A 43 4.86 0.57 -1.79
N SER A 44 4.54 1.81 -1.40
CA SER A 44 4.66 2.25 0.00
C SER A 44 3.81 1.40 0.95
N ARG A 45 2.55 1.10 0.60
CA ARG A 45 1.70 0.20 1.40
C ARG A 45 2.28 -1.22 1.48
N ARG A 46 2.81 -1.74 0.38
CA ARG A 46 3.46 -3.07 0.35
C ARG A 46 4.68 -3.12 1.26
N GLN A 47 5.50 -2.07 1.27
CA GLN A 47 6.69 -2.01 2.13
C GLN A 47 6.32 -2.05 3.63
N GLN A 48 5.28 -1.31 4.04
CA GLN A 48 4.79 -1.33 5.42
C GLN A 48 4.33 -2.74 5.84
N LEU A 49 3.56 -3.41 4.98
CA LEU A 49 3.10 -4.77 5.24
C LEU A 49 4.26 -5.78 5.28
N ALA A 50 5.21 -5.66 4.34
CA ALA A 50 6.38 -6.54 4.29
C ALA A 50 7.22 -6.45 5.57
N ALA A 51 7.37 -5.24 6.15
CA ALA A 51 8.07 -5.06 7.42
C ALA A 51 7.37 -5.81 8.57
N VAL A 52 6.04 -5.67 8.69
CA VAL A 52 5.25 -6.40 9.71
C VAL A 52 5.39 -7.92 9.52
N MET A 53 5.32 -8.41 8.28
CA MET A 53 5.46 -9.83 8.02
C MET A 53 6.86 -10.37 8.30
N GLN A 54 7.91 -9.59 8.05
CA GLN A 54 9.28 -9.95 8.41
C GLN A 54 9.45 -10.11 9.92
N GLU A 55 8.86 -9.21 10.73
CA GLU A 55 8.89 -9.33 12.18
C GLU A 55 8.15 -10.56 12.69
N LEU A 56 6.97 -10.85 12.11
CA LEU A 56 6.19 -12.04 12.44
C LEU A 56 6.93 -13.33 12.05
N LYS A 57 7.53 -13.38 10.87
CA LYS A 57 8.35 -14.51 10.40
C LYS A 57 9.55 -14.74 11.31
N ALA A 58 10.28 -13.68 11.66
CA ALA A 58 11.40 -13.76 12.59
C ALA A 58 10.97 -14.28 13.97
N ALA A 59 9.81 -13.87 14.46
CA ALA A 59 9.24 -14.39 15.71
C ALA A 59 8.87 -15.87 15.62
N ARG A 60 8.30 -16.31 14.49
CA ARG A 60 8.04 -17.74 14.22
C ARG A 60 9.32 -18.56 14.27
N GLU A 61 10.35 -18.10 13.55
CA GLU A 61 11.64 -18.79 13.45
C GLU A 61 12.37 -18.83 14.78
N ALA A 62 12.35 -17.74 15.56
CA ALA A 62 12.93 -17.70 16.91
C ALA A 62 12.27 -18.68 17.88
N LYS A 63 10.99 -19.04 17.66
CA LYS A 63 10.28 -20.07 18.41
C LYS A 63 10.48 -21.48 17.87
N GLY A 64 11.20 -21.65 16.75
CA GLY A 64 11.38 -22.93 16.08
C GLY A 64 10.08 -23.50 15.48
N LEU A 65 9.07 -22.67 15.25
CA LEU A 65 7.80 -23.10 14.68
C LEU A 65 7.91 -23.24 13.16
N SER A 66 7.46 -24.37 12.63
CA SER A 66 7.30 -24.58 11.19
C SER A 66 6.00 -23.94 10.68
N LEU A 67 5.86 -23.82 9.36
CA LEU A 67 4.58 -23.41 8.75
C LEU A 67 3.45 -24.42 9.03
N ALA A 68 3.78 -25.70 9.24
CA ALA A 68 2.80 -26.70 9.61
C ALA A 68 2.27 -26.45 11.03
N ASP A 69 3.14 -26.03 11.97
CA ASP A 69 2.71 -25.67 13.33
C ASP A 69 1.76 -24.47 13.33
N ILE A 70 1.99 -23.49 12.44
CA ILE A 70 1.06 -22.37 12.27
C ILE A 70 -0.27 -22.86 11.68
N TYR A 71 -0.24 -23.71 10.64
CA TYR A 71 -1.45 -24.31 10.07
C TYR A 71 -2.27 -25.04 11.13
N GLU A 72 -1.67 -25.92 11.93
CA GLU A 72 -2.37 -26.69 12.97
C GLU A 72 -3.03 -25.78 14.03
N ARG A 73 -2.44 -24.62 14.32
CA ARG A 73 -2.96 -23.69 15.34
C ARG A 73 -3.96 -22.68 14.82
N THR A 74 -3.91 -22.36 13.53
CA THR A 74 -4.69 -21.24 12.93
C THR A 74 -5.68 -21.68 11.86
N GLY A 75 -5.55 -22.91 11.35
CA GLY A 75 -6.25 -23.41 10.15
C GLY A 75 -5.79 -22.74 8.84
N MET A 76 -4.75 -21.91 8.85
CA MET A 76 -4.29 -21.20 7.67
C MET A 76 -3.46 -22.10 6.77
N ASP A 77 -3.91 -22.29 5.52
CA ASP A 77 -3.24 -23.14 4.54
C ASP A 77 -1.73 -22.86 4.45
N ARG A 78 -0.93 -23.93 4.40
CA ARG A 78 0.54 -23.85 4.38
C ARG A 78 1.08 -23.12 3.16
N SER A 79 0.42 -23.25 2.00
CA SER A 79 0.82 -22.53 0.79
C SER A 79 0.50 -21.04 0.91
N ALA A 80 -0.63 -20.68 1.55
CA ALA A 80 -0.97 -19.30 1.85
C ALA A 80 0.00 -18.68 2.85
N LEU A 81 0.39 -19.40 3.90
CA LEU A 81 1.41 -18.97 4.86
C LEU A 81 2.78 -18.76 4.20
N SER A 82 3.17 -19.69 3.32
CA SER A 82 4.43 -19.56 2.56
C SER A 82 4.44 -18.33 1.67
N LYS A 83 3.34 -18.05 0.97
CA LYS A 83 3.21 -16.83 0.16
C LYS A 83 3.23 -15.59 1.04
N LEU A 84 2.47 -15.60 2.14
CA LEU A 84 2.40 -14.50 3.10
C LEU A 84 3.78 -14.10 3.64
N GLU A 85 4.67 -15.07 3.87
CA GLU A 85 6.02 -14.84 4.39
C GLU A 85 7.08 -14.48 3.35
N ASN A 86 6.87 -14.79 2.07
CA ASN A 86 7.91 -14.70 1.04
C ASN A 86 7.53 -13.82 -0.16
N VAL A 87 6.25 -13.52 -0.37
CA VAL A 87 5.75 -12.75 -1.51
C VAL A 87 5.36 -11.35 -1.05
N ALA A 88 6.10 -10.35 -1.52
CA ALA A 88 5.89 -8.94 -1.17
C ALA A 88 4.58 -8.32 -1.72
N ASN A 89 3.78 -9.07 -2.46
CA ASN A 89 2.54 -8.62 -3.09
C ASN A 89 1.27 -9.32 -2.56
N GLU A 90 1.37 -10.02 -1.43
CA GLU A 90 0.18 -10.54 -0.75
C GLU A 90 -0.59 -9.42 -0.05
N ASN A 91 -1.91 -9.58 0.05
CA ASN A 91 -2.80 -8.63 0.72
C ASN A 91 -3.61 -9.35 1.82
N PRO A 92 -2.96 -9.74 2.94
CA PRO A 92 -3.62 -10.40 4.04
C PRO A 92 -4.66 -9.48 4.70
N THR A 93 -5.71 -10.09 5.24
CA THR A 93 -6.63 -9.39 6.12
C THR A 93 -5.95 -9.06 7.46
N ILE A 94 -6.49 -8.07 8.17
CA ILE A 94 -6.04 -7.76 9.54
C ILE A 94 -6.17 -8.99 10.45
N ASP A 95 -7.26 -9.74 10.33
CA ASP A 95 -7.51 -10.98 11.08
C ASP A 95 -6.39 -12.02 10.87
N THR A 96 -5.95 -12.21 9.62
CA THR A 96 -4.82 -13.09 9.30
C THR A 96 -3.55 -12.68 10.03
N LEU A 97 -3.23 -11.39 10.06
CA LEU A 97 -2.06 -10.88 10.78
C LEU A 97 -2.20 -11.09 12.30
N LEU A 98 -3.39 -10.85 12.85
CA LEU A 98 -3.66 -11.02 14.28
C LEU A 98 -3.53 -12.48 14.74
N ARG A 99 -4.17 -13.42 14.03
CA ARG A 99 -4.07 -14.86 14.33
C ARG A 99 -2.64 -15.37 14.23
N TYR A 100 -1.91 -14.93 13.21
CA TYR A 100 -0.50 -15.28 13.07
C TYR A 100 0.30 -14.74 14.27
N ALA A 101 0.13 -13.45 14.60
CA ALA A 101 0.82 -12.80 15.72
C ALA A 101 0.59 -13.52 17.05
N GLU A 102 -0.65 -13.88 17.34
CA GLU A 102 -1.03 -14.61 18.55
C GLU A 102 -0.24 -15.92 18.70
N VAL A 103 -0.18 -16.73 17.63
CA VAL A 103 0.53 -18.01 17.64
C VAL A 103 2.04 -17.83 17.84
N VAL A 104 2.62 -16.79 17.26
CA VAL A 104 4.04 -16.47 17.45
C VAL A 104 4.30 -15.68 18.74
N GLY A 105 3.30 -15.48 19.60
CA GLY A 105 3.43 -14.77 20.88
C GLY A 105 3.80 -13.30 20.72
N LYS A 106 3.29 -12.68 19.66
CA LYS A 106 3.36 -11.25 19.40
C LYS A 106 1.96 -10.65 19.54
N ARG A 107 1.91 -9.33 19.66
CA ARG A 107 0.67 -8.56 19.67
C ARG A 107 0.81 -7.44 18.66
N LEU A 108 -0.11 -7.37 17.70
CA LEU A 108 -0.18 -6.25 16.78
C LEU A 108 -0.98 -5.12 17.40
N GLN A 109 -0.49 -3.90 17.24
CA GLN A 109 -1.21 -2.69 17.63
C GLN A 109 -1.48 -1.87 16.38
N ILE A 110 -2.75 -1.53 16.15
CA ILE A 110 -3.19 -0.75 14.99
C ILE A 110 -3.57 0.63 15.49
N GLN A 111 -3.02 1.66 14.87
CA GLN A 111 -3.25 3.06 15.21
C GLN A 111 -3.55 3.85 13.94
N VAL A 112 -4.39 4.88 14.08
CA VAL A 112 -4.65 5.87 13.04
C VAL A 112 -3.86 7.13 13.41
N VAL A 113 -3.06 7.63 12.48
CA VAL A 113 -2.20 8.82 12.66
C VAL A 113 -2.45 9.81 11.52
N ASP A 114 -2.09 11.08 11.73
CA ASP A 114 -2.16 12.10 10.69
C ASP A 114 -1.17 11.81 9.55
N SER A 115 -1.57 12.19 8.33
CA SER A 115 -0.87 11.93 7.06
C SER A 115 -0.13 13.13 6.50
#